data_AF-A0A7W3LWZ0-F1
#
_entry.id   AF-A0A7W3LWZ0-F1
#
_cell.length_a   1.000
_cell.length_b   1.000
_cell.length_c   1.000
_cell.angle_alpha   90.00
_cell.angle_beta   90.00
_cell.angle_gamma   90.00
#
_symmetry.space_group_name_H-M   'P 1'
#
loop_
_entity.id
_entity.type
_entity.pdbx_description
1 polymer ?
#
loop_
_entity_poly.entity_id
_entity_poly.type
_entity_poly.pdbx_seq_one_letter_code
_entity_poly.pdbx_strand_id
1 'polypeptide(L)'
;MERPPTPVTLLDVRVTERDDGSALYFYRLHRSGRLEHDCSVEVSQPRVGSLSERLAAARRDEIPEERLTEHAHALYRALFPYPPGREPDLLARLRTSPEPVLVRTNETVVPWELLHDGTGFLPLTRDLERFPDGRLLGDQLPVPDAAVREMLDRAFDLAAGRRLVTSSHLLLSLVTADGLRPVLAGRVGADRLAGIADRLRRTADRASAHGTGDPIMSDTVLRVMSAAERRAAERGRIDIGLEDVAEAFARIDGGTAARAVADCGVTPWRLLSAEEEPSLDRLDDGVRAALRVAHLLARAQGHRVVASYDLLLGFALTDGPALRAALSAQGGPGEAALEALTSGLDPHPGELSERTLGAVRRAADEAGVLRALLSDDESAAHALLSQLGVDVRALIRDLDRRDPARRDPDHRRPDPGSRRGG
;
A
#
# COMPACT_ATOMS: atom_id res chain seq x y z
N MET A 1 -33.70 6.38 1.02
CA MET A 1 -32.56 7.10 1.61
C MET A 1 -31.92 6.17 2.61
N GLU A 2 -30.93 5.41 2.17
CA GLU A 2 -30.11 4.60 3.07
C GLU A 2 -29.20 5.55 3.87
N ARG A 3 -29.16 5.39 5.19
CA ARG A 3 -28.17 6.08 6.03
C ARG A 3 -26.77 5.65 5.57
N PRO A 4 -25.80 6.57 5.47
CA PRO A 4 -24.42 6.17 5.26
C PRO A 4 -24.01 5.20 6.38
N PRO A 5 -23.32 4.08 6.06
CA PRO A 5 -22.88 3.15 7.08
C PRO A 5 -22.00 3.90 8.08
N THR A 6 -22.28 3.72 9.37
CA THR A 6 -21.45 4.28 10.44
C THR A 6 -20.02 3.77 10.22
N PRO A 7 -19.01 4.65 10.22
CA PRO A 7 -17.64 4.20 10.05
C PRO A 7 -17.25 3.33 11.24
N VAL A 8 -16.68 2.16 10.93
CA VAL A 8 -16.27 1.14 11.90
C VAL A 8 -14.79 0.85 11.66
N THR A 9 -14.03 0.76 12.75
CA THR A 9 -12.65 0.29 12.71
C THR A 9 -12.65 -1.23 12.79
N LEU A 10 -12.04 -1.92 11.83
CA LEU A 10 -12.03 -3.38 11.72
C LEU A 10 -10.65 -3.92 12.08
N LEU A 11 -10.58 -4.76 13.11
CA LEU A 11 -9.42 -5.58 13.43
C LEU A 11 -9.63 -6.99 12.87
N ASP A 12 -8.94 -7.32 11.80
CA ASP A 12 -8.94 -8.68 11.23
C ASP A 12 -7.80 -9.50 11.84
N VAL A 13 -8.13 -10.59 12.52
CA VAL A 13 -7.21 -11.47 13.23
C VAL A 13 -7.27 -12.86 12.62
N ARG A 14 -6.22 -13.27 11.92
CA ARG A 14 -6.11 -14.62 11.35
C ARG A 14 -5.11 -15.43 12.14
N VAL A 15 -5.56 -16.59 12.62
CA VAL A 15 -4.76 -17.52 13.41
C VAL A 15 -4.47 -18.76 12.59
N THR A 16 -3.20 -19.15 12.55
CA THR A 16 -2.73 -20.39 11.92
C THR A 16 -2.01 -21.22 12.97
N GLU A 17 -2.58 -22.35 13.36
CA GLU A 17 -1.96 -23.27 14.31
C GLU A 17 -0.75 -23.98 13.70
N ARG A 18 0.19 -24.36 14.56
CA ARG A 18 1.41 -25.10 14.21
C ARG A 18 1.49 -26.39 15.02
N ASP A 19 2.19 -27.38 14.47
CA ASP A 19 2.32 -28.72 15.06
C ASP A 19 2.98 -28.75 16.45
N ASP A 20 3.75 -27.71 16.80
CA ASP A 20 4.40 -27.56 18.10
C ASP A 20 3.49 -26.99 19.20
N GLY A 21 2.21 -26.78 18.88
CA GLY A 21 1.22 -26.17 19.78
C GLY A 21 1.35 -24.66 19.87
N SER A 22 2.17 -24.01 19.05
CA SER A 22 2.07 -22.56 18.83
C SER A 22 1.04 -22.23 17.75
N ALA A 23 0.67 -20.96 17.64
CA ALA A 23 -0.03 -20.42 16.49
C ALA A 23 0.53 -19.07 16.11
N LEU A 24 0.49 -18.77 14.81
CA LEU A 24 0.79 -17.46 14.27
C LEU A 24 -0.50 -16.64 14.21
N TYR A 25 -0.57 -15.58 14.99
CA TYR A 25 -1.63 -14.57 14.95
C TYR A 25 -1.21 -13.45 14.01
N PHE A 26 -1.98 -13.25 12.95
CA PHE A 26 -1.82 -12.15 12.01
C PHE A 26 -2.90 -11.11 12.26
N TYR A 27 -2.50 -9.90 12.62
CA TYR A 27 -3.40 -8.79 12.92
C TYR A 27 -3.36 -7.77 11.79
N ARG A 28 -4.54 -7.30 11.35
CA ARG A 28 -4.68 -6.20 10.40
C ARG A 28 -5.72 -5.21 10.90
N LEU A 29 -5.32 -3.96 11.08
CA LEU A 29 -6.22 -2.88 11.43
C LEU A 29 -6.63 -2.11 10.18
N HIS A 30 -7.93 -2.05 9.94
CA HIS A 30 -8.53 -1.26 8.89
C HIS A 30 -9.37 -0.14 9.49
N ARG A 31 -9.20 1.09 9.00
CA ARG A 31 -10.07 2.23 9.35
C ARG A 31 -10.65 2.81 8.07
N SER A 32 -11.97 2.99 8.04
CA SER A 32 -12.69 3.48 6.85
C SER A 32 -12.34 2.68 5.58
N GLY A 33 -12.16 1.36 5.72
CA GLY A 33 -11.79 0.45 4.63
C GLY A 33 -10.30 0.44 4.23
N ARG A 34 -9.46 1.35 4.76
CA ARG A 34 -8.03 1.41 4.47
C ARG A 34 -7.22 0.65 5.53
N LEU A 35 -6.23 -0.13 5.09
CA LEU A 35 -5.27 -0.78 5.99
C LEU A 35 -4.38 0.29 6.64
N GLU A 36 -4.40 0.38 7.96
CA GLU A 36 -3.54 1.28 8.75
C GLU A 36 -2.34 0.57 9.36
N HIS A 37 -2.50 -0.70 9.75
CA HIS A 37 -1.47 -1.45 10.45
C HIS A 37 -1.59 -2.94 10.17
N ASP A 38 -0.47 -3.64 10.02
CA ASP A 38 -0.40 -5.09 9.99
C ASP A 38 0.80 -5.60 10.78
N CYS A 39 0.59 -6.70 11.52
CA CYS A 39 1.67 -7.36 12.25
C CYS A 39 1.38 -8.83 12.45
N SER A 40 2.41 -9.60 12.77
CA SER A 40 2.27 -11.03 13.09
C SER A 40 2.99 -11.35 14.40
N VAL A 41 2.41 -12.26 15.17
CA VAL A 41 2.90 -12.66 16.48
C VAL A 41 2.76 -14.16 16.63
N GLU A 42 3.82 -14.80 17.09
CA GLU A 42 3.80 -16.21 17.46
C GLU A 42 3.38 -16.36 18.92
N VAL A 43 2.37 -17.19 19.17
CA VAL A 43 1.71 -17.32 20.45
C VAL A 43 1.56 -18.80 20.81
N SER A 44 1.69 -19.16 22.08
CA SER A 44 1.40 -20.52 22.54
C SER A 44 -0.11 -20.73 22.67
N GLN A 45 -0.69 -21.61 21.84
CA GLN A 45 -2.14 -21.86 21.87
C GLN A 45 -2.64 -22.52 23.16
N PRO A 46 -1.95 -23.53 23.73
CA PRO A 46 -2.32 -24.09 25.03
C PRO A 46 -2.37 -23.03 26.13
N ARG A 47 -1.46 -22.05 26.08
CA ARG A 47 -1.42 -20.96 27.05
C ARG A 47 -2.60 -20.00 26.84
N VAL A 48 -2.89 -19.61 25.59
CA VAL A 48 -4.05 -18.78 25.26
C VAL A 48 -5.34 -19.47 25.68
N GLY A 49 -5.55 -20.72 25.27
CA GLY A 49 -6.74 -21.49 25.63
C GLY A 49 -6.95 -21.57 27.14
N SER A 50 -5.91 -21.92 27.91
CA SER A 50 -5.99 -21.96 29.37
C SER A 50 -6.34 -20.59 30.00
N LEU A 51 -5.87 -19.49 29.42
CA LEU A 51 -6.18 -18.14 29.91
C LEU A 51 -7.60 -17.73 29.55
N SER A 52 -8.04 -18.04 28.34
CA SER A 52 -9.40 -17.79 27.86
C SER A 52 -10.45 -18.59 28.66
N GLU A 53 -10.17 -19.84 28.99
CA GLU A 53 -11.04 -20.66 29.85
C GLU A 53 -11.18 -20.08 31.26
N ARG A 54 -10.06 -19.66 31.87
CA ARG A 54 -10.07 -18.99 33.18
C ARG A 54 -10.86 -17.69 33.15
N LEU A 55 -10.70 -16.91 32.09
CA LEU A 55 -11.44 -15.66 31.91
C LEU A 55 -12.95 -15.91 31.71
N ALA A 56 -13.31 -16.92 30.94
CA ALA A 56 -14.70 -17.34 30.73
C ALA A 56 -15.35 -17.90 32.01
N ALA A 57 -14.59 -18.65 32.83
CA ALA A 57 -15.04 -19.10 34.15
C ALA A 57 -15.24 -17.90 35.10
N ALA A 58 -14.26 -17.00 35.20
CA ALA A 58 -14.36 -15.81 36.04
C ALA A 58 -15.56 -14.92 35.72
N ARG A 59 -15.90 -14.80 34.42
CA ARG A 59 -17.10 -14.06 33.97
C ARG A 59 -18.40 -14.77 34.38
N ARG A 60 -18.46 -16.10 34.29
CA ARG A 60 -19.66 -16.89 34.64
C ARG A 60 -19.92 -16.92 36.13
N ASP A 61 -18.86 -16.97 36.93
CA ASP A 61 -18.94 -17.09 38.38
C ASP A 61 -19.11 -15.72 39.08
N GLU A 62 -19.36 -14.64 38.32
CA GLU A 62 -19.52 -13.26 38.81
C GLU A 62 -18.40 -12.81 39.76
N ILE A 63 -17.17 -13.26 39.48
CA ILE A 63 -16.00 -12.97 40.31
C ILE A 63 -15.73 -11.46 40.31
N PRO A 64 -15.25 -10.86 41.43
CA PRO A 64 -14.88 -9.45 41.49
C PRO A 64 -14.03 -8.97 40.31
N GLU A 65 -14.32 -7.76 39.84
CA GLU A 65 -13.73 -7.12 38.64
C GLU A 65 -12.20 -7.12 38.64
N GLU A 66 -11.57 -7.04 39.81
CA GLU A 66 -10.11 -7.11 39.99
C GLU A 66 -9.51 -8.42 39.46
N ARG A 67 -10.16 -9.57 39.71
CA ARG A 67 -9.68 -10.88 39.22
C ARG A 67 -10.00 -11.09 37.74
N LEU A 68 -11.12 -10.54 37.25
CA LEU A 68 -11.43 -10.52 35.82
C LEU A 68 -10.34 -9.76 35.05
N THR A 69 -9.94 -8.61 35.60
CA THR A 69 -8.87 -7.76 35.06
C THR A 69 -7.52 -8.48 35.04
N GLU A 70 -7.18 -9.21 36.11
CA GLU A 70 -5.95 -10.00 36.18
C GLU A 70 -5.88 -11.07 35.07
N HIS A 71 -6.95 -11.83 34.87
CA HIS A 71 -7.02 -12.85 33.83
C HIS A 71 -7.04 -12.24 32.42
N ALA A 72 -7.76 -11.14 32.21
CA ALA A 72 -7.81 -10.44 30.94
C ALA A 72 -6.43 -9.84 30.57
N HIS A 73 -5.71 -9.29 31.55
CA HIS A 73 -4.36 -8.78 31.35
C HIS A 73 -3.35 -9.89 31.05
N ALA A 74 -3.48 -11.06 31.70
CA ALA A 74 -2.64 -12.21 31.42
C ALA A 74 -2.86 -12.77 30.01
N LEU A 75 -4.13 -12.81 29.56
CA LEU A 75 -4.49 -13.18 28.18
C LEU A 75 -3.90 -12.18 27.18
N TYR A 76 -4.05 -10.88 27.45
CA TYR A 76 -3.45 -9.81 26.64
C TYR A 76 -1.93 -10.00 26.47
N ARG A 77 -1.19 -10.23 27.57
CA ARG A 77 0.26 -10.47 27.49
C ARG A 77 0.64 -11.74 26.73
N ALA A 78 -0.23 -12.74 26.69
CA ALA A 78 0.00 -13.95 25.90
C ALA A 78 -0.19 -13.67 24.40
N LEU A 79 -1.21 -12.90 24.02
CA LEU A 79 -1.50 -12.54 22.63
C LEU A 79 -0.55 -11.49 22.06
N PHE A 80 0.04 -10.65 22.92
CA PHE A 80 0.96 -9.57 22.57
C PHE A 80 2.25 -9.65 23.42
N PRO A 81 3.13 -10.64 23.19
CA PRO A 81 4.33 -10.89 23.98
C PRO A 81 5.48 -9.91 23.64
N TYR A 82 5.24 -8.62 23.76
CA TYR A 82 6.25 -7.57 23.51
C TYR A 82 6.94 -7.12 24.80
N PRO A 83 8.22 -6.68 24.73
CA PRO A 83 8.90 -6.06 25.87
C PRO A 83 8.16 -4.79 26.34
N PRO A 84 8.15 -4.47 27.65
CA PRO A 84 7.59 -3.21 28.15
C PRO A 84 8.18 -2.00 27.42
N GLY A 85 7.33 -1.11 26.90
CA GLY A 85 7.76 0.08 26.14
C GLY A 85 7.97 -0.14 24.63
N ARG A 86 7.72 -1.36 24.11
CA ARG A 86 7.60 -1.65 22.67
C ARG A 86 6.22 -2.21 22.35
N GLU A 87 5.18 -1.60 22.91
CA GLU A 87 3.81 -1.96 22.56
C GLU A 87 3.62 -1.76 21.06
N PRO A 88 3.08 -2.76 20.34
CA PRO A 88 2.82 -2.62 18.91
C PRO A 88 1.88 -1.43 18.68
N ASP A 89 2.21 -0.63 17.67
CA ASP A 89 1.43 0.53 17.21
C ASP A 89 -0.06 0.19 17.04
N LEU A 90 -0.37 -1.07 16.71
CA LEU A 90 -1.72 -1.65 16.73
C LEU A 90 -2.54 -1.28 17.99
N LEU A 91 -1.98 -1.43 19.18
CA LEU A 91 -2.70 -1.30 20.44
C LEU A 91 -2.96 0.16 20.80
N ALA A 92 -1.95 1.01 20.61
CA ALA A 92 -2.12 2.46 20.72
C ALA A 92 -3.23 2.96 19.77
N ARG A 93 -3.27 2.42 18.54
CA ARG A 93 -4.32 2.75 17.55
C ARG A 93 -5.70 2.24 17.92
N LEU A 94 -5.81 1.03 18.45
CA LEU A 94 -7.07 0.45 18.92
C LEU A 94 -7.66 1.27 20.07
N ARG A 95 -6.81 1.68 21.02
CA ARG A 95 -7.22 2.48 22.18
C ARG A 95 -7.62 3.91 21.83
N THR A 96 -6.93 4.51 20.88
CA THR A 96 -7.22 5.88 20.40
C THR A 96 -8.29 5.91 19.31
N SER A 97 -8.88 4.75 18.95
CA SER A 97 -9.91 4.69 17.93
C SER A 97 -11.18 5.41 18.41
N PRO A 98 -11.66 6.44 17.70
CA PRO A 98 -12.90 7.14 18.05
C PRO A 98 -14.15 6.34 17.67
N GLU A 99 -14.00 5.29 16.86
CA GLU A 99 -15.07 4.43 16.35
C GLU A 99 -15.12 3.10 17.11
N PRO A 100 -16.30 2.45 17.18
CA PRO A 100 -16.39 1.07 17.65
C PRO A 100 -15.41 0.18 16.89
N VAL A 101 -14.64 -0.64 17.61
CA VAL A 101 -13.74 -1.59 16.98
C VAL A 101 -14.44 -2.93 16.85
N LEU A 102 -14.58 -3.37 15.62
CA LEU A 102 -15.08 -4.69 15.29
C LEU A 102 -13.91 -5.65 15.15
N VAL A 103 -13.91 -6.73 15.92
CA VAL A 103 -12.91 -7.80 15.75
C VAL A 103 -13.49 -8.90 14.87
N ARG A 104 -12.86 -9.12 13.71
CA ARG A 104 -13.12 -10.25 12.82
C ARG A 104 -12.02 -11.27 12.99
N THR A 105 -12.35 -12.53 13.23
CA THR A 105 -11.33 -13.52 13.53
C THR A 105 -11.79 -14.95 13.22
N ASN A 106 -10.85 -15.82 12.84
CA ASN A 106 -11.08 -17.28 12.84
C ASN A 106 -10.71 -17.93 14.19
N GLU A 107 -10.31 -17.15 15.19
CA GLU A 107 -10.03 -17.60 16.55
C GLU A 107 -11.33 -17.69 17.36
N THR A 108 -11.72 -18.91 17.73
CA THR A 108 -12.94 -19.15 18.49
C THR A 108 -12.73 -19.05 20.00
N VAL A 109 -11.51 -19.32 20.47
CA VAL A 109 -11.20 -19.51 21.90
C VAL A 109 -11.04 -18.18 22.64
N VAL A 110 -10.50 -17.16 21.97
CA VAL A 110 -10.23 -15.86 22.59
C VAL A 110 -11.51 -15.02 22.76
N PRO A 111 -11.88 -14.60 23.98
CA PRO A 111 -12.98 -13.66 24.21
C PRO A 111 -12.50 -12.22 23.96
N TRP A 112 -12.41 -11.84 22.68
CA TRP A 112 -11.88 -10.53 22.25
C TRP A 112 -12.58 -9.33 22.89
N GLU A 113 -13.88 -9.47 23.20
CA GLU A 113 -14.66 -8.42 23.86
C GLU A 113 -14.26 -8.16 25.32
N LEU A 114 -13.41 -9.02 25.91
CA LEU A 114 -12.91 -8.90 27.28
C LEU A 114 -11.39 -8.65 27.32
N LEU A 115 -10.79 -8.17 26.24
CA LEU A 115 -9.37 -7.84 26.26
C LEU A 115 -9.09 -6.60 27.10
N HIS A 116 -8.06 -6.71 27.94
CA HIS A 116 -7.65 -5.65 28.86
C HIS A 116 -6.17 -5.34 28.68
N ASP A 117 -5.83 -4.09 28.33
CA ASP A 117 -4.45 -3.68 28.00
C ASP A 117 -3.58 -3.40 29.24
N GLY A 118 -4.19 -3.31 30.42
CA GLY A 118 -3.53 -2.96 31.69
C GLY A 118 -3.97 -1.61 32.25
N THR A 119 -4.59 -0.76 31.45
CA THR A 119 -5.29 0.45 31.93
C THR A 119 -6.80 0.30 31.88
N GLY A 120 -7.33 -0.46 30.92
CA GLY A 120 -8.76 -0.72 30.82
C GLY A 120 -9.10 -1.80 29.82
N PHE A 121 -10.39 -2.16 29.76
CA PHE A 121 -10.92 -2.97 28.68
C PHE A 121 -10.90 -2.18 27.38
N LEU A 122 -10.42 -2.82 26.32
CA LEU A 122 -10.48 -2.24 24.99
C LEU A 122 -11.95 -2.23 24.52
N PRO A 123 -12.39 -1.22 23.76
CA PRO A 123 -13.76 -1.12 23.25
C PRO A 123 -13.98 -2.07 22.05
N LEU A 124 -13.51 -3.31 22.18
CA LEU A 124 -13.62 -4.34 21.18
C LEU A 124 -15.01 -4.95 21.27
N THR A 125 -15.72 -4.89 20.16
CA THR A 125 -16.91 -5.69 19.98
C THR A 125 -16.49 -6.89 19.14
N ARG A 126 -16.53 -8.07 19.76
CA ARG A 126 -16.39 -9.31 19.02
C ARG A 126 -17.67 -9.49 18.22
N ASP A 127 -17.54 -9.35 16.91
CA ASP A 127 -18.60 -9.78 16.05
C ASP A 127 -18.36 -11.25 15.75
N LEU A 128 -19.35 -12.07 16.07
CA LEU A 128 -19.65 -13.18 15.18
C LEU A 128 -20.43 -12.57 14.03
N GLU A 129 -19.69 -11.78 13.25
CA GLU A 129 -19.97 -11.56 11.86
C GLU A 129 -21.40 -11.03 11.59
N ARG A 130 -21.68 -9.74 11.80
CA ARG A 130 -22.93 -9.08 11.42
C ARG A 130 -22.69 -7.88 10.52
N PHE A 131 -23.29 -7.92 9.34
CA PHE A 131 -23.46 -6.72 8.53
C PHE A 131 -24.45 -5.74 9.20
N PRO A 132 -24.43 -4.44 8.82
CA PRO A 132 -25.41 -3.44 9.26
C PRO A 132 -26.89 -3.80 8.99
N ASP A 133 -27.16 -4.83 8.19
CA ASP A 133 -28.49 -5.35 7.88
C ASP A 133 -28.90 -6.57 8.73
N GLY A 134 -28.10 -6.97 9.73
CA GLY A 134 -28.42 -8.01 10.69
C GLY A 134 -28.20 -9.45 10.21
N ARG A 135 -27.50 -9.65 9.08
CA ARG A 135 -27.15 -10.99 8.56
C ARG A 135 -25.85 -11.52 9.14
N LEU A 136 -25.79 -12.82 9.40
CA LEU A 136 -24.60 -13.52 9.89
C LEU A 136 -23.58 -13.71 8.72
N LEU A 137 -22.35 -13.24 8.86
CA LEU A 137 -21.23 -13.42 7.91
C LEU A 137 -20.66 -14.85 7.98
N GLY A 138 -21.04 -15.66 8.98
CA GLY A 138 -20.59 -17.05 9.16
C GLY A 138 -20.96 -17.97 8.00
N ASP A 139 -21.87 -17.51 7.14
CA ASP A 139 -22.26 -18.20 5.93
C ASP A 139 -21.58 -17.69 4.65
N GLN A 140 -20.88 -16.53 4.64
CA GLN A 140 -20.47 -15.89 3.36
C GLN A 140 -19.20 -15.00 3.41
N LEU A 141 -18.14 -15.38 4.13
CA LEU A 141 -16.81 -15.04 3.60
C LEU A 141 -16.62 -15.83 2.30
N PRO A 142 -16.08 -15.22 1.23
CA PRO A 142 -15.76 -15.96 0.04
C PRO A 142 -14.91 -17.18 0.40
N VAL A 143 -15.48 -18.37 0.31
CA VAL A 143 -14.75 -19.60 0.58
C VAL A 143 -14.07 -20.03 -0.71
N PRO A 144 -12.86 -20.58 -0.67
CA PRO A 144 -12.30 -21.27 -1.82
C PRO A 144 -13.32 -22.24 -2.41
N ASP A 145 -13.64 -22.11 -3.69
CA ASP A 145 -14.46 -23.10 -4.38
C ASP A 145 -13.69 -24.44 -4.49
N ALA A 146 -14.33 -25.47 -5.05
CA ALA A 146 -13.68 -26.79 -5.18
C ALA A 146 -12.38 -26.72 -6.02
N ALA A 147 -12.34 -25.88 -7.06
CA ALA A 147 -11.18 -25.76 -7.94
C ALA A 147 -10.03 -25.01 -7.25
N VAL A 148 -10.33 -23.97 -6.45
CA VAL A 148 -9.33 -23.26 -5.64
C VAL A 148 -8.81 -24.16 -4.52
N ARG A 149 -9.66 -24.97 -3.87
CA ARG A 149 -9.20 -25.96 -2.88
C ARG A 149 -8.25 -26.97 -3.51
N GLU A 150 -8.62 -27.55 -4.64
CA GLU A 150 -7.76 -28.50 -5.35
C GLU A 150 -6.43 -27.85 -5.78
N MET A 151 -6.47 -26.59 -6.24
CA MET A 151 -5.26 -25.83 -6.56
C MET A 151 -4.38 -25.59 -5.32
N LEU A 152 -4.98 -25.31 -4.16
CA LEU A 152 -4.25 -25.16 -2.90
C LEU A 152 -3.66 -26.50 -2.48
N ASP A 153 -4.43 -27.58 -2.45
CA ASP A 153 -3.95 -28.92 -2.09
C ASP A 153 -2.73 -29.31 -2.94
N ARG A 154 -2.80 -29.10 -4.26
CA ARG A 154 -1.64 -29.30 -5.15
C ARG A 154 -0.45 -28.40 -4.78
N ALA A 155 -0.66 -27.17 -4.34
CA ALA A 155 0.42 -26.29 -3.89
C ALA A 155 1.08 -26.79 -2.59
N PHE A 156 0.29 -27.31 -1.65
CA PHE A 156 0.79 -27.96 -0.43
C PHE A 156 1.54 -29.25 -0.76
N ASP A 157 1.01 -30.09 -1.65
CA ASP A 157 1.67 -31.31 -2.13
C ASP A 157 3.02 -31.00 -2.80
N LEU A 158 3.06 -29.96 -3.65
CA LEU A 158 4.29 -29.51 -4.28
C LEU A 158 5.31 -29.00 -3.25
N ALA A 159 4.85 -28.51 -2.09
CA ALA A 159 5.67 -28.04 -0.99
C ALA A 159 5.96 -29.13 0.05
N ALA A 160 5.48 -30.37 -0.14
CA ALA A 160 5.68 -31.46 0.81
C ALA A 160 7.17 -31.67 1.11
N GLY A 161 7.50 -31.83 2.39
CA GLY A 161 8.89 -31.92 2.86
C GLY A 161 9.63 -30.57 2.94
N ARG A 162 8.92 -29.45 2.72
CA ARG A 162 9.43 -28.08 2.88
C ARG A 162 8.62 -27.35 3.94
N ARG A 163 9.17 -26.28 4.54
CA ARG A 163 8.45 -25.48 5.55
C ARG A 163 7.39 -24.54 4.98
N LEU A 164 7.47 -24.18 3.69
CA LEU A 164 6.74 -23.04 3.14
C LEU A 164 6.13 -23.32 1.77
N VAL A 165 4.82 -23.06 1.63
CA VAL A 165 4.16 -22.85 0.36
C VAL A 165 4.50 -21.44 -0.12
N THR A 166 5.41 -21.36 -1.09
CA THR A 166 5.84 -20.08 -1.70
C THR A 166 4.94 -19.68 -2.88
N SER A 167 5.08 -18.44 -3.36
CA SER A 167 4.36 -17.96 -4.54
C SER A 167 4.66 -18.76 -5.81
N SER A 168 5.80 -19.46 -5.88
CA SER A 168 6.12 -20.37 -7.00
C SER A 168 5.29 -21.66 -6.95
N HIS A 169 5.01 -22.19 -5.76
CA HIS A 169 4.13 -23.35 -5.58
C HIS A 169 2.70 -22.97 -5.97
N LEU A 170 2.20 -21.85 -5.44
CA LEU A 170 0.85 -21.34 -5.75
C LEU A 170 0.69 -21.04 -7.25
N LEU A 171 1.64 -20.35 -7.88
CA LEU A 171 1.53 -20.05 -9.30
C LEU A 171 1.62 -21.31 -10.16
N LEU A 172 2.48 -22.27 -9.79
CA LEU A 172 2.58 -23.54 -10.51
C LEU A 172 1.26 -24.32 -10.45
N SER A 173 0.62 -24.41 -9.28
CA SER A 173 -0.68 -25.08 -9.17
C SER A 173 -1.77 -24.33 -9.94
N LEU A 174 -1.77 -23.00 -9.90
CA LEU A 174 -2.71 -22.17 -10.66
C LEU A 174 -2.58 -22.32 -12.18
N VAL A 175 -1.35 -22.27 -12.74
CA VAL A 175 -1.16 -22.37 -14.21
C VAL A 175 -1.38 -23.78 -14.75
N THR A 176 -1.40 -24.77 -13.87
CA THR A 176 -1.71 -26.17 -14.18
C THR A 176 -3.13 -26.57 -13.79
N ALA A 177 -3.94 -25.66 -13.25
CA ALA A 177 -5.34 -25.91 -12.96
C ALA A 177 -6.15 -26.05 -14.26
N ASP A 178 -6.91 -27.14 -14.39
CA ASP A 178 -7.59 -27.48 -15.64
C ASP A 178 -8.60 -26.42 -16.07
N GLY A 179 -9.26 -25.76 -15.11
CA GLY A 179 -10.21 -24.68 -15.38
C GLY A 179 -9.58 -23.41 -15.96
N LEU A 180 -8.28 -23.18 -15.72
CA LEU A 180 -7.61 -21.94 -16.13
C LEU A 180 -6.59 -22.17 -17.27
N ARG A 181 -6.00 -23.36 -17.36
CA ARG A 181 -4.94 -23.70 -18.31
C ARG A 181 -5.28 -23.40 -19.77
N PRO A 182 -6.48 -23.70 -20.32
CA PRO A 182 -6.83 -23.35 -21.70
C PRO A 182 -6.83 -21.84 -21.93
N VAL A 183 -7.35 -21.07 -20.96
CA VAL A 183 -7.41 -19.60 -21.03
C VAL A 183 -6.00 -19.01 -21.03
N LEU A 184 -5.13 -19.47 -20.13
CA LEU A 184 -3.74 -19.02 -20.06
C LEU A 184 -2.98 -19.39 -21.34
N ALA A 185 -3.19 -20.60 -21.86
CA ALA A 185 -2.56 -21.05 -23.11
C ALA A 185 -3.01 -20.19 -24.30
N GLY A 186 -4.28 -19.76 -24.33
CA GLY A 186 -4.78 -18.81 -25.32
C GLY A 186 -4.10 -17.45 -25.25
N ARG A 187 -3.67 -16.99 -24.07
CA ARG A 187 -3.01 -15.68 -23.88
C ARG A 187 -1.54 -15.66 -24.28
N VAL A 188 -0.80 -16.72 -23.96
CA VAL A 188 0.68 -16.74 -24.08
C VAL A 188 1.21 -17.82 -25.04
N GLY A 189 0.36 -18.72 -25.51
CA GLY A 189 0.71 -19.91 -26.28
C GLY A 189 0.96 -21.13 -25.38
N ALA A 190 0.53 -22.31 -25.84
CA ALA A 190 0.62 -23.57 -25.09
C ALA A 190 2.08 -23.95 -24.75
N ASP A 191 2.99 -23.85 -25.72
CA ASP A 191 4.41 -24.17 -25.52
C ASP A 191 5.07 -23.25 -24.50
N ARG A 192 4.70 -21.96 -24.55
CA ARG A 192 5.21 -20.97 -23.60
C ARG A 192 4.67 -21.21 -22.20
N LEU A 193 3.38 -21.54 -22.08
CA LEU A 193 2.77 -21.90 -20.80
C LEU A 193 3.45 -23.14 -20.19
N ALA A 194 3.76 -24.15 -21.00
CA ALA A 194 4.53 -25.32 -20.55
C ALA A 194 5.93 -24.92 -20.06
N GLY A 195 6.64 -24.07 -20.81
CA GLY A 195 7.95 -23.54 -20.39
C GLY A 195 7.90 -22.76 -19.07
N ILE A 196 6.84 -21.97 -18.86
CA ILE A 196 6.59 -21.25 -17.59
C ILE A 196 6.38 -22.25 -16.45
N ALA A 197 5.54 -23.27 -16.63
CA ALA A 197 5.30 -24.29 -15.61
C ALA A 197 6.60 -25.03 -15.21
N ASP A 198 7.44 -25.41 -16.19
CA ASP A 198 8.73 -26.05 -15.94
C ASP A 198 9.73 -25.12 -15.22
N ARG A 199 9.70 -23.82 -15.53
CA ARG A 199 10.52 -22.82 -14.84
C ARG A 199 10.06 -22.64 -13.40
N LEU A 200 8.76 -22.54 -13.16
CA LEU A 200 8.17 -22.42 -11.82
C LEU A 200 8.47 -23.65 -10.97
N ARG A 201 8.35 -24.86 -11.53
CA ARG A 201 8.71 -26.11 -10.85
C ARG A 201 10.17 -26.09 -10.37
N ARG A 202 11.11 -25.77 -11.27
CA ARG A 202 12.53 -25.66 -10.92
C ARG A 202 12.84 -24.57 -9.89
N THR A 203 12.01 -23.53 -9.80
CA THR A 203 12.15 -22.46 -8.79
C THR A 203 11.56 -22.91 -7.44
N ALA A 204 10.40 -23.56 -7.46
CA ALA A 204 9.78 -24.17 -6.28
C ALA A 204 10.71 -25.22 -5.66
N ASP A 205 11.34 -26.07 -6.47
CA ASP A 205 12.29 -27.09 -6.02
C ASP A 205 13.54 -26.50 -5.36
N ARG A 206 13.93 -25.29 -5.76
CA ARG A 206 15.08 -24.58 -5.18
C ARG A 206 14.74 -23.76 -3.94
N ALA A 207 13.46 -23.50 -3.67
CA ALA A 207 13.02 -22.76 -2.48
C ALA A 207 13.16 -23.64 -1.23
N SER A 208 14.40 -23.78 -0.74
CA SER A 208 14.72 -24.61 0.42
C SER A 208 14.63 -23.85 1.74
N ALA A 209 13.64 -24.21 2.54
CA ALA A 209 13.80 -24.36 3.98
C ALA A 209 13.38 -25.79 4.30
N HIS A 210 14.36 -26.69 4.45
CA HIS A 210 14.09 -28.05 4.91
C HIS A 210 13.48 -27.96 6.30
N GLY A 211 12.34 -28.61 6.51
CA GLY A 211 11.73 -28.70 7.81
C GLY A 211 10.83 -29.90 7.93
N THR A 212 10.70 -30.34 9.17
CA THR A 212 9.77 -31.35 9.61
C THR A 212 8.47 -30.65 9.99
N GLY A 213 7.36 -30.99 9.32
CA GLY A 213 6.03 -30.43 9.56
C GLY A 213 5.29 -30.11 8.26
N ASP A 214 3.98 -29.85 8.37
CA ASP A 214 3.18 -29.44 7.22
C ASP A 214 3.60 -28.04 6.72
N PRO A 215 3.71 -27.82 5.40
CA PRO A 215 4.16 -26.54 4.87
C PRO A 215 3.14 -25.44 5.17
N ILE A 216 3.58 -24.30 5.70
CA ILE A 216 2.69 -23.14 5.92
C ILE A 216 2.73 -22.17 4.74
N MET A 217 1.68 -21.37 4.54
CA MET A 217 1.69 -20.35 3.47
C MET A 217 2.69 -19.23 3.76
N SER A 218 3.43 -18.80 2.73
CA SER A 218 4.26 -17.60 2.85
C SER A 218 3.41 -16.33 2.90
N ASP A 219 3.97 -15.22 3.42
CA ASP A 219 3.29 -13.92 3.46
C ASP A 219 2.78 -13.47 2.09
N THR A 220 3.54 -13.75 1.03
CA THR A 220 3.10 -13.46 -0.35
C THR A 220 1.86 -14.27 -0.72
N VAL A 221 1.83 -15.56 -0.39
CA VAL A 221 0.67 -16.44 -0.67
C VAL A 221 -0.54 -15.98 0.14
N LEU A 222 -0.37 -15.66 1.43
CA LEU A 222 -1.44 -15.11 2.27
C LEU A 222 -1.98 -13.80 1.70
N ARG A 223 -1.11 -12.88 1.25
CA ARG A 223 -1.53 -11.63 0.61
C ARG A 223 -2.34 -11.87 -0.66
N VAL A 224 -1.95 -12.86 -1.48
CA VAL A 224 -2.70 -13.24 -2.69
C VAL A 224 -4.08 -13.76 -2.32
N MET A 225 -4.18 -14.69 -1.37
CA MET A 225 -5.47 -15.26 -0.96
C MET A 225 -6.39 -14.20 -0.36
N SER A 226 -5.85 -13.33 0.51
CA SER A 226 -6.63 -12.20 1.05
C SER A 226 -7.06 -11.19 -0.02
N ALA A 227 -6.31 -11.05 -1.12
CA ALA A 227 -6.71 -10.18 -2.23
C ALA A 227 -7.76 -10.84 -3.12
N ALA A 228 -7.69 -12.16 -3.31
CA ALA A 228 -8.70 -12.93 -4.01
C ALA A 228 -10.05 -12.89 -3.27
N GLU A 229 -10.03 -13.04 -1.93
CA GLU A 229 -11.19 -12.91 -1.06
C GLU A 229 -11.87 -11.54 -1.21
N ARG A 230 -11.10 -10.44 -1.10
CA ARG A 230 -11.65 -9.08 -1.29
C ARG A 230 -12.29 -8.91 -2.66
N ARG A 231 -11.67 -9.47 -3.71
CA ARG A 231 -12.16 -9.32 -5.08
C ARG A 231 -13.43 -10.12 -5.34
N ALA A 232 -13.54 -11.32 -4.78
CA ALA A 232 -14.78 -12.09 -4.79
C ALA A 232 -15.89 -11.33 -4.06
N ALA A 233 -15.60 -10.75 -2.89
CA ALA A 233 -16.54 -9.95 -2.11
C ALA A 233 -16.96 -8.65 -2.83
N GLU A 234 -16.05 -7.92 -3.46
CA GLU A 234 -16.32 -6.71 -4.27
C GLU A 234 -17.27 -7.02 -5.45
N ARG A 235 -17.25 -8.27 -5.93
CA ARG A 235 -18.15 -8.77 -6.98
C ARG A 235 -19.45 -9.38 -6.43
N GLY A 236 -19.68 -9.30 -5.13
CA GLY A 236 -20.85 -9.88 -4.46
C GLY A 236 -20.90 -11.41 -4.50
N ARG A 237 -19.75 -12.08 -4.68
CA ARG A 237 -19.65 -13.54 -4.71
C ARG A 237 -19.24 -14.08 -3.35
N ILE A 238 -19.75 -15.27 -3.04
CA ILE A 238 -19.52 -16.02 -1.80
C ILE A 238 -18.47 -17.13 -1.97
N ASP A 239 -17.96 -17.28 -3.19
CA ASP A 239 -16.95 -18.26 -3.55
C ASP A 239 -15.77 -17.54 -4.21
N ILE A 240 -14.55 -17.88 -3.78
CA ILE A 240 -13.31 -17.49 -4.43
C ILE A 240 -13.08 -18.49 -5.57
N GLY A 241 -13.06 -17.98 -6.81
CA GLY A 241 -12.71 -18.77 -7.99
C GLY A 241 -11.25 -18.63 -8.39
N LEU A 242 -10.77 -19.51 -9.28
CA LEU A 242 -9.41 -19.46 -9.82
C LEU A 242 -9.07 -18.11 -10.48
N GLU A 243 -10.06 -17.46 -11.08
CA GLU A 243 -9.90 -16.12 -11.68
C GLU A 243 -9.60 -15.04 -10.64
N ASP A 244 -10.24 -15.09 -9.47
CA ASP A 244 -9.95 -14.16 -8.37
C ASP A 244 -8.52 -14.32 -7.87
N VAL A 245 -8.06 -15.57 -7.75
CA VAL A 245 -6.68 -15.88 -7.36
C VAL A 245 -5.70 -15.41 -8.43
N ALA A 246 -5.98 -15.65 -9.71
CA ALA A 246 -5.13 -15.22 -10.82
C ALA A 246 -4.99 -13.69 -10.90
N GLU A 247 -6.10 -12.96 -10.80
CA GLU A 247 -6.09 -11.50 -10.81
C GLU A 247 -5.41 -10.91 -9.56
N ALA A 248 -5.66 -11.50 -8.39
CA ALA A 248 -4.97 -11.13 -7.15
C ALA A 248 -3.46 -11.33 -7.26
N PHE A 249 -3.04 -12.46 -7.83
CA PHE A 249 -1.63 -12.78 -8.04
C PHE A 249 -0.96 -11.79 -9.00
N ALA A 250 -1.63 -11.45 -10.11
CA ALA A 250 -1.16 -10.45 -11.06
C ALA A 250 -0.92 -9.08 -10.41
N ARG A 251 -1.80 -8.66 -9.50
CA ARG A 251 -1.75 -7.36 -8.83
C ARG A 251 -0.70 -7.26 -7.71
N ILE A 252 -0.35 -8.38 -7.08
CA ILE A 252 0.63 -8.43 -5.99
C ILE A 252 2.07 -8.63 -6.52
N ASP A 253 2.23 -8.69 -7.86
CA ASP A 253 3.51 -8.87 -8.55
C ASP A 253 4.22 -10.20 -8.21
N GLY A 254 3.50 -11.19 -7.70
CA GLY A 254 3.90 -12.60 -7.63
C GLY A 254 5.19 -12.98 -6.88
N GLY A 255 5.92 -12.03 -6.30
CA GLY A 255 7.21 -12.27 -5.64
C GLY A 255 8.22 -12.99 -6.53
N THR A 256 8.87 -14.03 -6.01
CA THR A 256 9.90 -14.80 -6.75
C THR A 256 9.34 -15.52 -7.99
N ALA A 257 8.05 -15.86 -7.99
CA ALA A 257 7.38 -16.46 -9.14
C ALA A 257 7.31 -15.52 -10.34
N ALA A 258 7.18 -14.21 -10.11
CA ALA A 258 7.14 -13.24 -11.20
C ALA A 258 8.40 -13.24 -12.04
N ARG A 259 9.56 -13.39 -11.39
CA ARG A 259 10.85 -13.51 -12.09
C ARG A 259 10.91 -14.78 -12.95
N ALA A 260 10.38 -15.89 -12.45
CA ALA A 260 10.33 -17.14 -13.22
C ALA A 260 9.45 -17.01 -14.49
N VAL A 261 8.35 -16.26 -14.41
CA VAL A 261 7.51 -15.95 -15.58
C VAL A 261 8.23 -14.98 -16.52
N ALA A 262 8.86 -13.93 -15.98
CA ALA A 262 9.61 -12.93 -16.75
C ALA A 262 10.78 -13.53 -17.54
N ASP A 263 11.49 -14.52 -16.97
CA ASP A 263 12.53 -15.28 -17.67
C ASP A 263 12.00 -16.00 -18.93
N CYS A 264 10.69 -16.21 -19.04
CA CYS A 264 10.02 -16.78 -20.21
C CYS A 264 9.48 -15.71 -21.18
N GLY A 265 9.84 -14.44 -20.99
CA GLY A 265 9.45 -13.32 -21.85
C GLY A 265 7.99 -12.88 -21.70
N VAL A 266 7.39 -13.07 -20.51
CA VAL A 266 5.99 -12.73 -20.21
C VAL A 266 5.90 -12.07 -18.83
N THR A 267 5.03 -11.08 -18.65
CA THR A 267 4.76 -10.50 -17.33
C THR A 267 3.67 -11.31 -16.60
N PRO A 268 3.68 -11.39 -15.25
CA PRO A 268 2.60 -12.02 -14.50
C PRO A 268 1.23 -11.44 -14.85
N TRP A 269 1.18 -10.13 -15.12
CA TRP A 269 -0.04 -9.45 -15.58
C TRP A 269 -0.54 -10.04 -16.89
N ARG A 270 0.31 -10.09 -17.92
CA ARG A 270 -0.07 -10.64 -19.24
C ARG A 270 -0.48 -12.10 -19.18
N LEU A 271 0.13 -12.87 -18.27
CA LEU A 271 -0.24 -14.27 -18.06
C LEU A 271 -1.63 -14.37 -17.42
N LEU A 272 -1.83 -13.71 -16.29
CA LEU A 272 -2.92 -14.01 -15.35
C LEU A 272 -4.11 -13.07 -15.44
N SER A 273 -3.91 -11.82 -15.86
CA SER A 273 -4.99 -10.84 -15.98
C SER A 273 -5.72 -10.95 -17.33
N ALA A 274 -7.04 -10.77 -17.29
CA ALA A 274 -7.84 -10.53 -18.50
C ALA A 274 -7.82 -9.05 -18.92
N GLU A 275 -7.42 -8.15 -18.02
CA GLU A 275 -7.37 -6.71 -18.23
C GLU A 275 -6.11 -6.35 -19.06
N GLU A 276 -6.21 -5.33 -19.91
CA GLU A 276 -5.03 -4.77 -20.58
C GLU A 276 -3.99 -4.34 -19.55
N GLU A 277 -2.71 -4.58 -19.86
CA GLU A 277 -1.61 -4.17 -18.99
C GLU A 277 -1.65 -2.65 -18.80
N PRO A 278 -1.59 -2.16 -17.55
CA PRO A 278 -1.62 -0.73 -17.29
C PRO A 278 -0.45 -0.06 -18.01
N SER A 279 -0.78 0.76 -19.01
CA SER A 279 0.21 1.46 -19.82
C SER A 279 0.56 2.79 -19.18
N LEU A 280 1.87 3.07 -19.11
CA LEU A 280 2.39 4.38 -18.69
C LEU A 280 1.94 5.50 -19.64
N ASP A 281 1.59 5.18 -20.89
CA ASP A 281 1.12 6.16 -21.87
C ASP A 281 -0.27 6.70 -21.53
N ARG A 282 -1.08 5.90 -20.81
CA ARG A 282 -2.44 6.24 -20.40
C ARG A 282 -2.53 7.01 -19.08
N LEU A 283 -1.39 7.29 -18.44
CA LEU A 283 -1.36 8.07 -17.21
C LEU A 283 -1.74 9.53 -17.48
N ASP A 284 -2.40 10.17 -16.51
CA ASP A 284 -2.64 11.60 -16.57
C ASP A 284 -1.32 12.38 -16.51
N ASP A 285 -1.37 13.63 -16.99
CA ASP A 285 -0.18 14.49 -17.08
C ASP A 285 0.47 14.75 -15.71
N GLY A 286 -0.34 14.81 -14.65
CA GLY A 286 0.14 15.01 -13.29
C GLY A 286 0.95 13.81 -12.77
N VAL A 287 0.41 12.59 -12.93
CA VAL A 287 1.13 11.35 -12.57
C VAL A 287 2.38 11.20 -13.44
N ARG A 288 2.32 11.54 -14.73
CA ARG A 288 3.50 11.48 -15.60
C ARG A 288 4.59 12.47 -15.17
N ALA A 289 4.21 13.68 -14.75
CA ALA A 289 5.15 14.65 -14.18
C ALA A 289 5.80 14.11 -12.90
N ALA A 290 4.99 13.59 -11.97
CA ALA A 290 5.47 13.02 -10.71
C ALA A 290 6.45 11.86 -10.96
N LEU A 291 6.14 10.96 -11.90
CA LEU A 291 7.02 9.86 -12.29
C LEU A 291 8.35 10.34 -12.89
N ARG A 292 8.34 11.40 -13.71
CA ARG A 292 9.57 11.98 -14.26
C ARG A 292 10.45 12.55 -13.16
N VAL A 293 9.86 13.27 -12.20
CA VAL A 293 10.59 13.79 -11.03
C VAL A 293 11.15 12.64 -10.18
N ALA A 294 10.33 11.64 -9.88
CA ALA A 294 10.77 10.45 -9.14
C ALA A 294 11.92 9.72 -9.84
N HIS A 295 11.87 9.60 -11.16
CA HIS A 295 12.94 9.01 -11.95
C HIS A 295 14.24 9.82 -11.88
N LEU A 296 14.15 11.15 -11.95
CA LEU A 296 15.31 12.04 -11.81
C LEU A 296 15.94 11.91 -10.42
N LEU A 297 15.13 11.91 -9.36
CA LEU A 297 15.59 11.74 -7.97
C LEU A 297 16.28 10.39 -7.78
N ALA A 298 15.65 9.30 -8.21
CA ALA A 298 16.22 7.97 -8.14
C ALA A 298 17.59 7.92 -8.84
N ARG A 299 17.70 8.52 -10.04
CA ARG A 299 18.96 8.55 -10.80
C ARG A 299 20.04 9.40 -10.15
N ALA A 300 19.69 10.55 -9.58
CA ALA A 300 20.63 11.41 -8.85
C ALA A 300 21.22 10.69 -7.63
N GLN A 301 20.44 9.80 -7.00
CA GLN A 301 20.87 8.97 -5.87
C GLN A 301 21.58 7.66 -6.30
N GLY A 302 21.74 7.41 -7.60
CA GLY A 302 22.34 6.18 -8.15
C GLY A 302 21.41 4.96 -8.10
N HIS A 303 20.12 5.14 -7.80
CA HIS A 303 19.13 4.07 -7.82
C HIS A 303 18.80 3.67 -9.27
N ARG A 304 18.77 2.36 -9.51
CA ARG A 304 18.37 1.80 -10.82
C ARG A 304 16.85 1.71 -10.98
N VAL A 305 16.13 1.63 -9.86
CA VAL A 305 14.68 1.46 -9.75
C VAL A 305 14.10 2.65 -9.00
N VAL A 306 12.93 3.12 -9.41
CA VAL A 306 12.17 4.16 -8.69
C VAL A 306 11.49 3.49 -7.50
N ALA A 307 11.89 3.85 -6.29
CA ALA A 307 11.26 3.35 -5.06
C ALA A 307 9.93 4.08 -4.79
N SER A 308 9.10 3.51 -3.92
CA SER A 308 7.84 4.14 -3.50
C SER A 308 8.05 5.51 -2.86
N TYR A 309 9.16 5.68 -2.14
CA TYR A 309 9.58 6.97 -1.58
C TYR A 309 9.90 8.01 -2.66
N ASP A 310 10.64 7.63 -3.71
CA ASP A 310 10.95 8.52 -4.84
C ASP A 310 9.66 9.01 -5.52
N LEU A 311 8.68 8.10 -5.66
CA LEU A 311 7.39 8.43 -6.26
C LEU A 311 6.56 9.35 -5.35
N LEU A 312 6.58 9.13 -4.04
CA LEU A 312 5.93 10.01 -3.06
C LEU A 312 6.52 11.42 -3.11
N LEU A 313 7.85 11.54 -3.17
CA LEU A 313 8.52 12.84 -3.38
C LEU A 313 8.16 13.45 -4.73
N GLY A 314 8.11 12.65 -5.79
CA GLY A 314 7.66 13.09 -7.11
C GLY A 314 6.28 13.76 -7.04
N PHE A 315 5.31 13.13 -6.38
CA PHE A 315 3.99 13.72 -6.18
C PHE A 315 4.00 14.97 -5.30
N ALA A 316 4.82 15.02 -4.25
CA ALA A 316 4.94 16.19 -3.40
C ALA A 316 5.52 17.39 -4.18
N LEU A 317 6.54 17.17 -4.99
CA LEU A 317 7.25 18.21 -5.75
C LEU A 317 6.49 18.71 -6.98
N THR A 318 5.67 17.87 -7.60
CA THR A 318 4.80 18.30 -8.71
C THR A 318 3.45 18.84 -8.26
N ASP A 319 3.29 19.06 -6.95
CA ASP A 319 2.05 19.53 -6.35
C ASP A 319 0.83 18.66 -6.69
N GLY A 320 0.95 17.35 -6.46
CA GLY A 320 -0.10 16.37 -6.73
C GLY A 320 -1.37 16.65 -5.91
N PRO A 321 -2.52 16.98 -6.54
CA PRO A 321 -3.70 17.45 -5.83
C PRO A 321 -4.30 16.36 -4.92
N ALA A 322 -4.24 15.10 -5.34
CA ALA A 322 -4.73 13.98 -4.54
C ALA A 322 -3.91 13.76 -3.26
N LEU A 323 -2.58 13.89 -3.33
CA LEU A 323 -1.71 13.76 -2.16
C LEU A 323 -1.96 14.91 -1.17
N ARG A 324 -2.02 16.15 -1.67
CA ARG A 324 -2.30 17.33 -0.83
C ARG A 324 -3.67 17.21 -0.18
N ALA A 325 -4.72 16.89 -0.94
CA ALA A 325 -6.06 16.73 -0.38
C ALA A 325 -6.11 15.63 0.70
N ALA A 326 -5.45 14.50 0.45
CA ALA A 326 -5.40 13.39 1.40
C ALA A 326 -4.62 13.74 2.68
N LEU A 327 -3.52 14.51 2.58
CA LEU A 327 -2.75 14.97 3.74
C LEU A 327 -3.48 16.09 4.48
N SER A 328 -4.02 17.09 3.80
CA SER A 328 -4.81 18.16 4.42
C SER A 328 -6.04 17.61 5.17
N ALA A 329 -6.66 16.53 4.67
CA ALA A 329 -7.74 15.84 5.38
C ALA A 329 -7.33 15.25 6.75
N GLN A 330 -6.02 15.09 7.00
CA GLN A 330 -5.48 14.66 8.30
C GLN A 330 -5.21 15.83 9.26
N GLY A 331 -5.50 17.08 8.86
CA GLY A 331 -5.25 18.28 9.65
C GLY A 331 -3.75 18.59 9.83
N GLY A 332 -3.40 19.20 10.96
CA GLY A 332 -2.04 19.68 11.24
C GLY A 332 -0.91 18.66 11.01
N PRO A 333 -1.04 17.38 11.41
CA PRO A 333 -0.03 16.36 11.12
C PRO A 333 0.20 16.14 9.62
N GLY A 334 -0.85 16.20 8.80
CA GLY A 334 -0.72 16.03 7.35
C GLY A 334 -0.10 17.24 6.68
N GLU A 335 -0.42 18.45 7.15
CA GLU A 335 0.24 19.68 6.70
C GLU A 335 1.74 19.67 7.02
N ALA A 336 2.10 19.30 8.25
CA ALA A 336 3.50 19.16 8.66
C ALA A 336 4.24 18.06 7.86
N ALA A 337 3.57 16.96 7.53
CA ALA A 337 4.14 15.92 6.68
C ALA A 337 4.39 16.41 5.24
N LEU A 338 3.46 17.19 4.68
CA LEU A 338 3.64 17.78 3.36
C LEU A 338 4.83 18.76 3.36
N GLU A 339 4.92 19.61 4.38
CA GLU A 339 6.05 20.53 4.57
C GLU A 339 7.37 19.77 4.72
N ALA A 340 7.41 18.69 5.50
CA ALA A 340 8.61 17.88 5.67
C ALA A 340 9.08 17.18 4.38
N LEU A 341 8.15 16.79 3.50
CA LEU A 341 8.47 16.18 2.21
C LEU A 341 9.10 17.17 1.22
N THR A 342 8.81 18.47 1.34
CA THR A 342 9.26 19.50 0.39
C THR A 342 10.39 20.38 0.93
N SER A 343 10.39 20.69 2.23
CA SER A 343 11.33 21.65 2.86
C SER A 343 12.80 21.22 2.82
N GLY A 344 13.07 19.91 2.82
CA GLY A 344 14.45 19.39 2.69
C GLY A 344 15.05 19.50 1.29
N LEU A 345 14.28 20.01 0.31
CA LEU A 345 14.65 20.08 -1.10
C LEU A 345 14.76 21.52 -1.62
N ASP A 346 14.51 22.51 -0.75
CA ASP A 346 14.71 23.91 -1.09
C ASP A 346 16.22 24.19 -1.22
N PRO A 347 16.69 24.68 -2.39
CA PRO A 347 18.10 24.91 -2.59
C PRO A 347 18.60 26.05 -1.69
N HIS A 348 19.73 25.84 -1.02
CA HIS A 348 20.39 26.92 -0.31
C HIS A 348 21.01 27.91 -1.31
N PRO A 349 21.05 29.22 -1.01
CA PRO A 349 21.65 30.20 -1.93
C PRO A 349 23.09 29.88 -2.35
N GLY A 350 23.86 29.19 -1.50
CA GLY A 350 25.23 28.75 -1.81
C GLY A 350 25.33 27.54 -2.74
N GLU A 351 24.22 26.84 -3.00
CA GLU A 351 24.13 25.71 -3.93
C GLU A 351 23.78 26.17 -5.36
N LEU A 352 23.40 27.45 -5.51
CA LEU A 352 23.12 28.07 -6.79
C LEU A 352 24.35 28.83 -7.28
N SER A 353 24.62 28.77 -8.59
CA SER A 353 25.61 29.66 -9.19
C SER A 353 25.21 31.12 -8.98
N GLU A 354 26.17 32.04 -8.85
CA GLU A 354 25.87 33.48 -8.67
C GLU A 354 24.94 34.02 -9.77
N ARG A 355 25.11 33.53 -11.01
CA ARG A 355 24.24 33.89 -12.14
C ARG A 355 22.81 33.40 -11.93
N THR A 356 22.61 32.14 -11.55
CA THR A 356 21.29 31.56 -11.28
C THR A 356 20.61 32.25 -10.11
N LEU A 357 21.34 32.47 -9.01
CA LEU A 357 20.82 33.16 -7.84
C LEU A 357 20.43 34.61 -8.17
N GLY A 358 21.23 35.30 -8.98
CA GLY A 358 20.93 36.64 -9.47
C GLY A 358 19.71 36.70 -10.40
N ALA A 359 19.44 35.65 -11.17
CA ALA A 359 18.22 35.53 -11.98
C ALA A 359 16.98 35.33 -11.09
N VAL A 360 17.05 34.41 -10.12
CA VAL A 360 15.95 34.14 -9.18
C VAL A 360 15.61 35.37 -8.34
N ARG A 361 16.60 36.07 -7.79
CA ARG A 361 16.38 37.27 -6.93
C ARG A 361 15.73 38.44 -7.65
N ARG A 362 15.88 38.55 -8.96
CA ARG A 362 15.33 39.66 -9.77
C ARG A 362 13.95 39.37 -10.35
N ALA A 363 13.50 38.12 -10.27
CA ALA A 363 12.22 37.68 -10.81
C ALA A 363 11.13 37.72 -9.74
N ALA A 364 9.92 38.12 -10.13
CA ALA A 364 8.74 38.08 -9.27
C ALA A 364 7.95 36.77 -9.39
N ASP A 365 8.15 36.03 -10.48
CA ASP A 365 7.42 34.82 -10.84
C ASP A 365 8.27 33.88 -11.71
N GLU A 366 7.73 32.70 -12.03
CA GLU A 366 8.37 31.68 -12.89
C GLU A 366 8.78 32.26 -14.25
N ALA A 367 7.88 33.01 -14.90
CA ALA A 367 8.14 33.60 -16.21
C ALA A 367 9.34 34.56 -16.17
N GLY A 368 9.45 35.37 -15.12
CA GLY A 368 10.58 36.26 -14.88
C GLY A 368 11.90 35.50 -14.68
N VAL A 369 11.88 34.37 -13.95
CA VAL A 369 13.08 33.53 -13.76
C VAL A 369 13.55 32.96 -15.08
N LEU A 370 12.64 32.34 -15.85
CA LEU A 370 12.95 31.78 -17.16
C LEU A 370 13.49 32.86 -18.11
N ARG A 371 12.87 34.05 -18.12
CA ARG A 371 13.31 35.18 -18.94
C ARG A 371 14.72 35.62 -18.56
N ALA A 372 15.02 35.73 -17.26
CA ALA A 372 16.34 36.13 -16.77
C ALA A 372 17.42 35.09 -17.09
N LEU A 373 17.11 33.80 -16.99
CA LEU A 373 18.03 32.72 -17.39
C LEU A 373 18.29 32.73 -18.90
N LEU A 374 17.25 32.89 -19.71
CA LEU A 374 17.35 32.79 -21.17
C LEU A 374 17.91 34.05 -21.85
N SER A 375 17.81 35.22 -21.21
CA SER A 375 18.35 36.48 -21.75
C SER A 375 19.88 36.57 -21.65
N ASP A 376 20.51 35.69 -20.88
CA ASP A 376 21.96 35.53 -20.85
C ASP A 376 22.36 34.49 -21.92
N ASP A 377 22.90 34.99 -23.04
CA ASP A 377 23.36 34.18 -24.17
C ASP A 377 24.49 33.20 -23.79
N GLU A 378 25.19 33.45 -22.67
CA GLU A 378 26.23 32.56 -22.13
C GLU A 378 25.67 31.51 -21.14
N SER A 379 24.38 31.55 -20.82
CA SER A 379 23.80 30.59 -19.87
C SER A 379 23.70 29.18 -20.47
N ALA A 380 23.91 28.17 -19.62
CA ALA A 380 23.73 26.77 -20.02
C ALA A 380 22.29 26.47 -20.49
N ALA A 381 21.30 27.19 -19.95
CA ALA A 381 19.90 27.06 -20.36
C ALA A 381 19.66 27.59 -21.78
N HIS A 382 20.20 28.77 -22.11
CA HIS A 382 20.14 29.33 -23.47
C HIS A 382 20.85 28.42 -24.48
N ALA A 383 22.06 27.96 -24.12
CA ALA A 383 22.85 27.07 -24.96
C ALA A 383 22.12 25.75 -25.23
N LEU A 384 21.54 25.12 -24.20
CA LEU A 384 20.78 23.88 -24.35
C LEU A 384 19.57 24.05 -25.28
N LEU A 385 18.74 25.07 -25.07
CA LEU A 385 17.57 25.29 -25.92
C LEU A 385 17.95 25.59 -27.38
N SER A 386 19.03 26.35 -27.58
CA SER A 386 19.55 26.64 -28.92
C SER A 386 20.07 25.37 -29.61
N GLN A 387 20.76 24.48 -28.88
CA GLN A 387 21.20 23.18 -29.40
C GLN A 387 20.03 22.28 -29.79
N LEU A 388 18.90 22.39 -29.08
CA LEU A 388 17.66 21.70 -29.41
C LEU A 388 16.87 22.36 -30.55
N GLY A 389 17.39 23.44 -31.14
CA GLY A 389 16.78 24.13 -32.29
C GLY A 389 15.65 25.10 -31.92
N VAL A 390 15.52 25.48 -30.65
CA VAL A 390 14.51 26.45 -30.20
C VAL A 390 15.00 27.88 -30.47
N ASP A 391 14.16 28.72 -31.10
CA ASP A 391 14.43 30.16 -31.18
C ASP A 391 14.19 30.80 -29.80
N VAL A 392 15.27 30.92 -29.03
CA VAL A 392 15.23 31.47 -27.66
C VAL A 392 14.73 32.91 -27.64
N ARG A 393 15.03 33.71 -28.67
CA ARG A 393 14.56 35.11 -28.75
C ARG A 393 13.05 35.17 -28.99
N ALA A 394 12.50 34.28 -29.82
CA ALA A 394 11.06 34.15 -29.97
C ALA A 394 10.37 33.69 -28.68
N LEU A 395 10.97 32.72 -27.97
CA LEU A 395 10.46 32.25 -26.68
C LEU A 395 10.42 33.36 -25.62
N ILE A 396 11.47 34.17 -25.51
CA ILE A 396 11.51 35.34 -24.60
C ILE A 396 10.37 36.31 -24.92
N ARG A 397 10.15 36.64 -26.21
CA ARG A 397 9.05 37.53 -26.63
C ARG A 397 7.67 36.96 -26.26
N ASP A 398 7.49 35.64 -26.36
CA ASP A 398 6.25 34.99 -25.98
C ASP A 398 6.03 35.03 -24.45
N LEU A 399 7.11 34.86 -23.67
CA LEU A 399 7.07 35.04 -22.21
C LEU A 399 6.76 36.49 -21.81
N ASP A 400 7.24 37.49 -22.56
CA ASP A 400 6.89 38.90 -22.34
C ASP A 400 5.41 39.19 -22.63
N ARG A 401 4.83 38.59 -23.68
CA ARG A 401 3.41 38.80 -24.04
C ARG A 401 2.41 38.24 -23.02
N ARG A 402 2.83 37.23 -22.25
CA ARG A 402 2.02 36.55 -21.23
C ARG A 402 2.09 37.22 -19.87
N ASP A 403 2.98 38.19 -19.68
CA ASP A 403 3.16 38.92 -18.42
C ASP A 403 2.19 40.12 -18.32
N PRO A 404 1.16 40.05 -17.46
CA PRO A 404 0.16 41.12 -17.35
C PRO A 404 0.74 42.42 -16.75
N ALA A 405 1.83 42.36 -15.98
CA ALA A 405 2.42 43.54 -15.32
C ALA A 405 3.13 44.49 -16.29
N ARG A 406 3.44 44.04 -17.51
CA ARG A 406 4.08 44.84 -18.57
C ARG A 406 3.13 45.34 -19.64
N ARG A 407 1.82 45.05 -19.54
CA ARG A 407 0.81 45.53 -20.51
C ARG A 407 0.41 46.99 -20.35
N ASP A 408 0.86 47.69 -19.30
CA ASP A 408 0.55 49.11 -19.13
C ASP A 408 1.83 49.95 -18.93
N PRO A 409 2.35 50.58 -20.01
CA PRO A 409 3.43 51.56 -19.91
C PRO A 409 2.95 52.97 -19.53
N ASP A 410 1.63 53.23 -19.42
CA ASP A 410 1.07 54.60 -19.48
C ASP A 410 0.59 55.17 -18.13
N HIS A 411 0.81 54.46 -17.03
CA HIS A 411 0.55 54.99 -15.68
C HIS A 411 1.82 55.10 -14.84
N ARG A 412 2.63 56.14 -15.14
CA ARG A 412 3.19 57.10 -14.15
C ARG A 412 4.26 58.00 -14.78
N ARG A 413 3.83 59.21 -15.19
CA ARG A 413 4.61 60.43 -14.95
C ARG A 413 3.71 61.43 -14.22
N PRO A 414 3.99 61.79 -12.96
CA PRO A 414 3.43 63.00 -12.38
C PRO A 414 4.11 64.19 -13.05
N ASP A 415 3.30 65.10 -13.58
CA ASP A 415 3.71 66.33 -14.25
C ASP A 415 4.37 67.30 -13.23
N PRO A 416 5.67 67.64 -13.36
CA PRO A 416 6.32 68.60 -12.47
C PRO A 416 6.14 70.00 -13.06
N GLY A 417 4.95 70.59 -12.95
CA GLY A 417 4.69 71.83 -13.67
C GLY A 417 3.41 72.58 -13.38
N SER A 418 3.04 72.82 -12.13
CA SER A 418 2.07 73.88 -11.82
C SER A 418 2.48 74.69 -10.58
N ARG A 419 3.39 75.63 -10.83
CA ARG A 419 3.54 76.86 -10.05
C ARG A 419 3.34 78.03 -11.01
N ARG A 420 2.24 78.77 -10.81
CA ARG A 420 1.94 80.20 -11.10
C ARG A 420 0.41 80.29 -11.01
N GLY A 421 -0.21 81.07 -10.13
CA GLY A 421 0.01 82.48 -9.88
C GLY A 421 -1.24 83.21 -10.39
N GLY A 422 -2.10 83.63 -9.46
CA GLY A 422 -3.40 84.29 -9.69
C GLY A 422 -4.16 84.37 -8.39
#